data_AF-A0A3T0ED99-F1
#
_entry.id   AF-A0A3T0ED99-F1
#
_cell.length_a   1.000
_cell.length_b   1.000
_cell.length_c   1.000
_cell.angle_alpha   90.00
_cell.angle_beta   90.00
_cell.angle_gamma   90.00
#
_symmetry.space_group_name_H-M   'P 1'
#
loop_
_entity.id
_entity.type
_entity.pdbx_description
1 polymer ?
#
loop_
_entity_poly.entity_id
_entity_poly.type
_entity_poly.pdbx_seq_one_letter_code
_entity_poly.pdbx_strand_id
1 'polypeptide(L)'
;MDHDGEEPHGHDHDDHGHGHDEADHDHDHTHDHYGDHSEAETPPGDHAHDHGHGHSHGHSHGDGARRYSDGFVTWTFTCTSPERLTRIDAGSLFAGFDRLERVNIQFFDGTRSAAETLTPSSSTLSIR
;
A
#
# COMPACT_ATOMS: atom_id res chain seq x y z
N MET A 1 -6.51 -26.77 -55.14
CA MET A 1 -7.81 -27.20 -55.68
C MET A 1 -8.29 -28.29 -54.74
N ASP A 2 -9.22 -28.12 -53.82
CA ASP A 2 -10.16 -27.05 -53.46
C ASP A 2 -10.61 -27.40 -52.02
N HIS A 3 -10.64 -26.46 -51.08
CA HIS A 3 -11.86 -25.85 -50.52
C HIS A 3 -13.05 -26.78 -50.26
N ASP A 4 -13.17 -27.23 -49.02
CA ASP A 4 -14.43 -27.55 -48.34
C ASP A 4 -14.31 -26.89 -46.95
N GLY A 5 -15.13 -25.95 -46.49
CA GLY A 5 -16.54 -25.73 -46.80
C GLY A 5 -17.37 -26.20 -45.62
N GLU A 6 -17.85 -25.23 -44.83
CA GLU A 6 -18.99 -25.31 -43.89
C GLU A 6 -18.70 -25.62 -42.41
N GLU A 7 -18.66 -24.55 -41.60
CA GLU A 7 -19.13 -24.55 -40.21
C GLU A 7 -20.67 -24.70 -40.19
N PRO A 8 -21.23 -25.25 -39.10
CA PRO A 8 -22.02 -24.35 -38.27
C PRO A 8 -21.83 -24.54 -36.76
N HIS A 9 -21.90 -23.41 -36.08
CA HIS A 9 -21.89 -23.26 -34.63
C HIS A 9 -23.09 -23.93 -33.95
N GLY A 10 -22.81 -24.69 -32.89
CA GLY A 10 -23.77 -25.11 -31.87
C GLY A 10 -23.19 -24.79 -30.50
N HIS A 11 -23.74 -23.75 -29.85
CA HIS A 11 -23.48 -23.44 -28.45
C HIS A 11 -24.48 -24.22 -27.60
N ASP A 12 -24.00 -25.20 -26.83
CA ASP A 12 -24.69 -25.73 -25.65
C ASP A 12 -23.80 -25.48 -24.43
N HIS A 13 -24.36 -24.71 -23.50
CA HIS A 13 -23.78 -24.39 -22.21
C HIS A 13 -24.36 -25.35 -21.19
N ASP A 14 -23.54 -26.19 -20.56
CA ASP A 14 -23.93 -26.84 -19.31
C ASP A 14 -22.72 -27.15 -18.41
N ASP A 15 -22.97 -26.94 -17.12
CA ASP A 15 -22.30 -27.49 -15.95
C ASP A 15 -21.01 -26.83 -15.44
N HIS A 16 -21.17 -25.78 -14.63
CA HIS A 16 -20.30 -25.58 -13.47
C HIS A 16 -21.16 -25.35 -12.22
N GLY A 17 -21.38 -26.43 -11.48
CA GLY A 17 -21.97 -26.40 -10.15
C GLY A 17 -21.12 -25.58 -9.18
N HIS A 18 -21.74 -24.60 -8.54
CA HIS A 18 -21.21 -23.95 -7.36
C HIS A 18 -22.22 -24.12 -6.23
N GLY A 19 -21.92 -25.06 -5.33
CA GLY A 19 -22.61 -25.20 -4.07
C GLY A 19 -22.36 -23.95 -3.22
N HIS A 20 -23.44 -23.29 -2.84
CA HIS A 20 -23.43 -22.25 -1.82
C HIS A 20 -23.93 -22.89 -0.54
N ASP A 21 -23.01 -23.15 0.38
CA ASP A 21 -23.33 -23.42 1.77
C ASP A 21 -23.92 -22.15 2.40
N GLU A 22 -25.08 -22.31 3.00
CA GLU A 22 -25.87 -21.29 3.67
C GLU A 22 -25.27 -20.99 5.06
N ALA A 23 -25.16 -19.71 5.40
CA ALA A 23 -25.11 -19.28 6.80
C ALA A 23 -25.56 -17.83 6.91
N ASP A 24 -26.79 -17.67 7.42
CA ASP A 24 -27.43 -16.43 7.83
C ASP A 24 -26.54 -15.51 8.66
N HIS A 25 -26.55 -14.22 8.32
CA HIS A 25 -26.04 -13.15 9.19
C HIS A 25 -27.17 -12.15 9.45
N ASP A 26 -27.90 -12.40 10.54
CA ASP A 26 -28.71 -11.43 11.26
C ASP A 26 -27.82 -10.24 11.68
N HIS A 27 -28.14 -9.05 11.19
CA HIS A 27 -27.58 -7.81 11.70
C HIS A 27 -28.69 -7.01 12.41
N ASP A 28 -28.80 -7.27 13.71
CA ASP A 28 -29.47 -6.37 14.66
C ASP A 28 -28.67 -5.07 14.74
N HIS A 29 -29.25 -3.99 14.24
CA HIS A 29 -28.77 -2.64 14.46
C HIS A 29 -29.73 -1.91 15.40
N THR A 30 -29.54 -2.08 16.71
CA THR A 30 -30.06 -1.16 17.73
C THR A 30 -29.43 0.23 17.52
N HIS A 31 -30.18 1.12 16.86
CA HIS A 31 -29.86 2.54 16.73
C HIS A 31 -30.36 3.30 17.97
N ASP A 32 -29.47 3.57 18.92
CA ASP A 32 -29.73 4.55 19.98
C ASP A 32 -29.59 5.98 19.43
N HIS A 33 -30.70 6.57 18.98
CA HIS A 33 -30.79 8.00 18.69
C HIS A 33 -31.35 8.76 19.90
N TYR A 34 -30.48 9.20 20.81
CA TYR A 34 -30.80 10.32 21.70
C TYR A 34 -30.28 11.62 21.09
N GLY A 35 -31.13 12.25 20.27
CA GLY A 35 -30.92 13.57 19.71
C GLY A 35 -32.17 14.43 19.91
N ASP A 36 -32.25 15.05 21.08
CA ASP A 36 -33.13 16.19 21.38
C ASP A 36 -32.75 17.37 20.49
N HIS A 37 -33.62 17.77 19.56
CA HIS A 37 -33.71 19.15 19.07
C HIS A 37 -35.14 19.44 18.59
N SER A 38 -35.67 20.51 19.17
CA SER A 38 -37.01 21.06 19.09
C SER A 38 -37.44 21.51 17.69
N GLU A 39 -38.73 21.27 17.40
CA GLU A 39 -39.69 22.18 16.76
C GLU A 39 -39.23 23.07 15.60
N ALA A 40 -39.57 22.68 14.36
CA ALA A 40 -40.03 23.60 13.33
C ALA A 40 -40.88 22.83 12.30
N GLU A 41 -42.18 23.14 12.24
CA GLU A 41 -43.12 22.56 11.28
C GLU A 41 -42.77 22.95 9.83
N THR A 42 -42.80 22.00 8.91
CA THR A 42 -42.82 22.27 7.45
C THR A 42 -43.70 21.21 6.78
N PRO A 43 -44.67 21.59 5.92
CA PRO A 43 -45.69 20.69 5.37
C PRO A 43 -45.10 19.70 4.33
N PRO A 44 -45.79 18.57 4.04
CA PRO A 44 -45.29 17.54 3.13
C PRO A 44 -45.31 18.04 1.69
N GLY A 45 -44.13 18.22 1.11
CA GLY A 45 -43.92 18.55 -0.30
C GLY A 45 -43.75 17.30 -1.15
N ASP A 46 -44.46 17.28 -2.27
CA ASP A 46 -44.67 16.18 -3.19
C ASP A 46 -43.42 15.48 -3.76
N HIS A 47 -43.59 14.17 -3.99
CA HIS A 47 -42.66 13.27 -4.65
C HIS A 47 -42.34 13.66 -6.10
N ALA A 48 -41.06 13.84 -6.40
CA ALA A 48 -40.51 13.67 -7.74
C ALA A 48 -39.02 13.29 -7.65
N HIS A 49 -38.72 11.99 -7.60
CA HIS A 49 -37.35 11.50 -7.78
C HIS A 49 -37.11 11.23 -9.26
N ASP A 50 -36.42 12.17 -9.92
CA ASP A 50 -35.86 11.98 -11.26
C ASP A 50 -34.66 11.03 -11.18
N HIS A 51 -34.78 9.86 -11.81
CA HIS A 51 -33.73 8.84 -11.91
C HIS A 51 -32.73 9.20 -13.02
N GLY A 52 -31.87 10.17 -12.75
CA GLY A 52 -30.71 10.48 -13.59
C GLY A 52 -29.55 9.50 -13.38
N HIS A 53 -29.68 8.25 -13.84
CA HIS A 53 -28.57 7.29 -13.86
C HIS A 53 -27.62 7.58 -15.03
N GLY A 54 -26.45 8.13 -14.73
CA GLY A 54 -25.41 8.41 -15.72
C GLY A 54 -24.01 8.51 -15.14
N HIS A 55 -23.62 7.65 -14.20
CA HIS A 55 -22.22 7.57 -13.76
C HIS A 55 -21.41 6.71 -14.73
N SER A 56 -20.88 7.34 -15.78
CA SER A 56 -19.72 6.78 -16.50
C SER A 56 -18.53 6.76 -15.55
N HIS A 57 -18.28 5.61 -14.91
CA HIS A 57 -17.00 5.33 -14.27
C HIS A 57 -15.95 5.10 -15.34
N GLY A 58 -15.45 6.20 -15.92
CA GLY A 58 -14.21 6.19 -16.67
C GLY A 58 -13.10 5.79 -15.71
N HIS A 59 -12.77 4.50 -15.66
CA HIS A 59 -11.53 4.02 -15.06
C HIS A 59 -10.38 4.51 -15.93
N SER A 60 -9.99 5.77 -15.68
CA SER A 60 -8.72 6.29 -16.15
C SER A 60 -7.64 5.44 -15.49
N HIS A 61 -7.15 4.43 -16.21
CA HIS A 61 -5.94 3.71 -15.86
C HIS A 61 -4.79 4.71 -15.98
N GLY A 62 -4.63 5.54 -14.94
CA GLY A 62 -3.58 6.54 -14.86
C GLY A 62 -2.25 5.89 -15.19
N ASP A 63 -1.58 6.49 -16.16
CA ASP A 63 -0.27 6.09 -16.66
C ASP A 63 0.68 5.75 -15.52
N GLY A 64 0.99 4.45 -15.42
CA GLY A 64 2.21 3.90 -14.83
C GLY A 64 2.81 4.68 -13.67
N ALA A 65 2.08 4.80 -12.55
CA ALA A 65 2.72 5.11 -11.29
C ALA A 65 3.76 4.02 -11.04
N ARG A 66 5.05 4.39 -11.08
CA ARG A 66 6.16 3.51 -10.74
C ARG A 66 5.90 2.94 -9.34
N ARG A 67 5.39 1.72 -9.28
CA ARG A 67 5.17 0.96 -8.04
C ARG A 67 6.56 0.57 -7.54
N TYR A 68 7.20 1.44 -6.77
CA TYR A 68 8.37 1.01 -6.00
C TYR A 68 7.86 -0.04 -5.00
N SER A 69 8.26 -1.29 -5.16
CA SER A 69 8.02 -2.31 -4.14
C SER A 69 8.93 -2.01 -2.96
N ASP A 70 8.36 -1.86 -1.77
CA ASP A 70 9.15 -1.75 -0.54
C ASP A 70 9.99 -3.02 -0.38
N GLY A 71 11.30 -2.85 -0.20
CA GLY A 71 12.26 -3.95 -0.07
C GLY A 71 13.13 -3.74 1.16
N PHE A 72 13.29 -4.81 1.94
CA PHE A 72 14.11 -4.80 3.15
C PHE A 72 15.30 -5.73 2.96
N VAL A 73 16.49 -5.26 3.32
CA VAL A 73 17.69 -6.08 3.35
C VAL A 73 18.43 -5.85 4.67
N THR A 74 19.01 -6.90 5.22
CA THR A 74 19.75 -6.86 6.48
C THR A 74 21.08 -7.58 6.31
N TRP A 75 22.13 -6.99 6.83
CA TRP A 75 23.48 -7.55 6.83
C TRP A 75 24.09 -7.39 8.22
N THR A 76 25.04 -8.27 8.56
CA THR A 76 25.80 -8.19 9.81
C THR A 76 27.27 -8.36 9.51
N PHE A 77 28.09 -7.47 10.08
CA PHE A 77 29.54 -7.50 9.97
C PHE A 77 30.14 -7.78 11.35
N THR A 78 31.16 -8.62 11.40
CA THR A 78 31.92 -8.90 12.64
C THR A 78 33.30 -8.28 12.54
N CYS A 79 33.63 -7.39 13.49
CA CYS A 79 34.97 -6.82 13.61
C CYS A 79 35.84 -7.72 14.49
N THR A 80 37.00 -8.16 14.01
CA THR A 80 37.96 -8.94 14.80
C THR A 80 38.58 -8.13 15.95
N SER A 81 38.68 -6.81 15.77
CA SER A 81 39.30 -5.87 16.71
C SER A 81 38.40 -4.64 16.91
N PRO A 82 37.28 -4.75 17.66
CA PRO A 82 36.34 -3.65 17.85
C PRO A 82 36.98 -2.43 18.54
N GLU A 83 38.02 -2.65 19.35
CA GLU A 83 38.80 -1.60 19.99
C GLU A 83 39.54 -0.69 19.00
N ARG A 84 39.70 -1.09 17.74
CA ARG A 84 40.34 -0.26 16.70
C ARG A 84 39.35 0.54 15.87
N LEU A 85 38.05 0.35 16.06
CA LEU A 85 37.01 1.09 15.34
C LEU A 85 36.91 2.51 15.89
N THR A 86 37.36 3.49 15.10
CA THR A 86 37.33 4.92 15.46
C THR A 86 36.39 5.74 14.59
N ARG A 87 35.99 5.21 13.43
CA ARG A 87 35.20 5.92 12.43
C ARG A 87 34.36 4.95 11.59
N ILE A 88 33.18 5.39 11.19
CA ILE A 88 32.37 4.77 10.13
C ILE A 88 32.30 5.76 8.96
N ASP A 89 32.59 5.27 7.75
CA ASP A 89 32.49 6.04 6.51
C ASP A 89 31.47 5.38 5.59
N ALA A 90 30.37 6.09 5.31
CA ALA A 90 29.30 5.66 4.42
C ALA A 90 29.43 6.26 3.01
N GLY A 91 30.53 6.95 2.69
CA GLY A 91 30.72 7.64 1.40
C GLY A 91 30.59 6.70 0.20
N SER A 92 31.21 5.52 0.27
CA SER A 92 31.09 4.49 -0.77
C SER A 92 29.68 3.90 -0.88
N LEU A 93 28.89 3.92 0.21
CA LEU A 93 27.50 3.50 0.16
C LEU A 93 26.67 4.53 -0.61
N PHE A 94 26.80 5.82 -0.30
CA PHE A 94 26.12 6.88 -1.05
C PHE A 94 26.55 6.92 -2.52
N ALA A 95 27.82 6.68 -2.83
CA ALA A 95 28.32 6.62 -4.20
C ALA A 95 27.83 5.39 -4.98
N GLY A 96 27.50 4.29 -4.31
CA GLY A 96 26.95 3.09 -4.93
C GLY A 96 25.43 3.14 -5.14
N PHE A 97 24.74 4.02 -4.43
CA PHE A 97 23.28 4.15 -4.45
C PHE A 97 22.87 5.61 -4.62
N ASP A 98 22.76 6.08 -5.87
CA ASP A 98 22.49 7.49 -6.21
C ASP A 98 21.21 8.08 -5.58
N ARG A 99 20.25 7.23 -5.22
CA ARG A 99 18.98 7.62 -4.58
C ARG A 99 18.99 7.51 -3.06
N LEU A 100 20.11 7.10 -2.45
CA LEU A 100 20.24 6.99 -1.01
C LEU A 100 20.51 8.38 -0.42
N GLU A 101 19.54 8.89 0.33
CA GLU A 101 19.62 10.26 0.86
C GLU A 101 20.15 10.31 2.29
N ARG A 102 19.86 9.27 3.08
CA ARG A 102 20.13 9.23 4.52
C ARG A 102 20.48 7.84 5.00
N VAL A 103 21.38 7.78 5.98
CA VAL A 103 21.68 6.57 6.75
C VAL A 103 21.54 6.91 8.23
N ASN A 104 20.57 6.30 8.90
CA ASN A 104 20.40 6.45 10.34
C ASN A 104 21.29 5.41 11.04
N ILE A 105 22.30 5.89 11.75
CA ILE A 105 23.22 5.05 12.50
C ILE A 105 22.86 5.13 13.98
N GLN A 106 22.88 3.99 14.63
CA GLN A 106 22.87 3.87 16.09
C GLN A 106 24.06 3.01 16.48
N PHE A 107 24.81 3.42 17.49
CA PHE A 107 25.94 2.64 17.99
C PHE A 107 26.02 2.65 19.52
N PHE A 108 26.66 1.61 20.04
CA PHE A 108 27.01 1.46 21.45
C PHE A 108 28.39 0.80 21.54
N ASP A 109 29.30 1.39 22.31
CA ASP A 109 30.69 0.90 22.45
C ASP A 109 31.00 0.26 23.81
N GLY A 110 29.96 -0.02 24.61
CA GLY A 110 30.09 -0.48 25.99
C GLY A 110 29.98 0.65 27.01
N THR A 111 30.29 1.90 26.63
CA THR A 111 30.29 3.06 27.54
C THR A 111 29.33 4.14 27.11
N ARG A 112 29.27 4.43 25.80
CA ARG A 112 28.41 5.46 25.21
C ARG A 112 27.49 4.86 24.16
N SER A 113 26.27 5.38 24.09
CA SER A 113 25.36 5.21 22.97
C SER A 113 25.22 6.53 22.23
N ALA A 114 25.12 6.48 20.91
CA ALA A 114 24.77 7.65 20.11
C ALA A 114 24.00 7.23 18.85
N ALA A 115 23.24 8.19 18.34
CA ALA A 115 22.50 8.07 17.10
C ALA A 115 22.80 9.28 16.23
N GLU A 116 23.06 9.05 14.95
CA GLU A 116 23.38 10.11 14.00
C GLU A 116 22.78 9.79 12.63
N THR A 117 22.42 10.83 11.88
CA THR A 117 21.97 10.69 10.49
C THR A 117 23.08 11.17 9.58
N LEU A 118 23.64 10.24 8.80
CA LEU A 118 24.59 10.56 7.75
C LEU A 118 23.87 10.89 6.45
N THR A 119 24.46 11.77 5.65
CA THR A 119 23.99 12.19 4.33
C THR A 119 25.16 12.13 3.34
N PRO A 120 24.92 12.26 2.02
CA PRO A 120 26.02 12.36 1.05
C PRO A 120 26.99 13.51 1.34
N SER A 121 26.52 14.63 1.90
CA SER A 121 27.35 15.79 2.25
C SER A 121 28.04 15.66 3.62
N SER A 122 27.60 14.72 4.46
CA SER A 122 28.16 14.43 5.78
C SER A 122 28.12 12.92 6.01
N SER A 123 29.02 12.20 5.36
CA SER A 123 28.98 10.74 5.24
C SER A 123 29.82 9.99 6.27
N THR A 124 30.37 10.70 7.27
CA THR A 124 31.32 10.13 8.23
C THR A 124 30.82 10.33 9.66
N LEU A 125 30.91 9.28 10.47
CA LEU A 125 30.68 9.29 11.91
C LEU A 125 31.99 9.01 12.64
N SER A 126 32.36 9.87 13.60
CA SER A 126 33.48 9.63 14.52
C SER A 126 32.99 8.98 15.81
N ILE A 127 33.63 7.87 16.21
CA ILE A 127 33.26 7.10 17.40
C ILE A 127 34.12 7.52 18.61
N ARG A 128 35.32 8.07 18.39
CA ARG A 128 36.26 8.52 19.43
C ARG A 128 36.94 9.83 19.06
#